data_AF-A0A532D600-F1
#
_entry.id   AF-A0A532D600-F1
#
_cell.length_a   1.000
_cell.length_b   1.000
_cell.length_c   1.000
_cell.angle_alpha   90.00
_cell.angle_beta   90.00
_cell.angle_gamma   90.00
#
_symmetry.space_group_name_H-M   'P 1'
#
loop_
_entity.id
_entity.type
_entity.pdbx_description
1 polymer ?
#
loop_
_entity_poly.entity_id
_entity_poly.type
_entity_poly.pdbx_seq_one_letter_code
_entity_poly.pdbx_strand_id
1 'polypeptide(L)'
;MLKTETGKFVNLVASVDRKKGVGKILYVNPSTVATMADVAGVELGVAPSPFDAFEISIQDSGGRELRRFHPTIQVSNCEGDGPPETGMVNEDIPVLEGMKRVALLHKGVEVSHFEAGESRPALERAAGTAPLSLSAPLAVKPNRRGLSTAAAVPAKEGVTYTVQVKPEGASAWQTIAVGRQTPNAEIDRNQFPGSKAAMVRVLRSTGFEDEIFSEQEIDLNY
;
A
#
# COMPACT_ATOMS: atom_id res chain seq x y z
N MET A 1 -17.42 8.68 -18.48
CA MET A 1 -17.84 7.52 -17.64
C MET A 1 -16.57 6.99 -16.97
N LEU A 2 -16.61 6.40 -15.77
CA LEU A 2 -15.41 5.77 -15.20
C LEU A 2 -15.38 4.31 -15.67
N LYS A 3 -14.25 3.88 -16.25
CA LYS A 3 -14.03 2.51 -16.69
C LYS A 3 -13.19 1.79 -15.64
N THR A 4 -13.66 0.62 -15.23
CA THR A 4 -12.90 -0.27 -14.36
C THR A 4 -11.97 -1.12 -15.23
N GLU A 5 -10.68 -1.14 -14.91
CA GLU A 5 -9.70 -2.00 -15.55
C GLU A 5 -9.09 -2.96 -14.52
N THR A 6 -8.87 -4.20 -14.93
CA THR A 6 -8.22 -5.23 -14.13
C THR A 6 -6.79 -5.44 -14.62
N GLY A 7 -5.81 -5.50 -13.71
CA GLY A 7 -4.39 -5.56 -14.06
C GLY A 7 -3.50 -5.44 -12.83
N LYS A 8 -2.24 -5.07 -13.01
CA LYS A 8 -1.35 -4.68 -11.91
C LYS A 8 -1.25 -3.16 -11.88
N PHE A 9 -1.73 -2.56 -10.81
CA PHE A 9 -1.72 -1.12 -10.59
C PHE A 9 -1.11 -0.79 -9.23
N VAL A 10 -0.75 0.47 -9.08
CA VAL A 10 -0.33 1.07 -7.82
C VAL A 10 -1.25 2.26 -7.57
N ASN A 11 -1.98 2.24 -6.47
CA ASN A 11 -2.71 3.39 -6.00
C ASN A 11 -1.74 4.32 -5.26
N LEU A 12 -1.50 5.49 -5.86
CA LEU A 12 -0.67 6.55 -5.32
C LEU A 12 -1.55 7.60 -4.63
N VAL A 13 -1.30 7.85 -3.35
CA VAL A 13 -1.91 8.94 -2.60
C VAL A 13 -0.84 9.94 -2.20
N ALA A 14 -1.02 11.21 -2.61
CA ALA A 14 -0.12 12.29 -2.25
C ALA A 14 -0.88 13.57 -1.90
N SER A 15 -0.24 14.45 -1.14
CA SER A 15 -0.72 15.81 -0.85
C SER A 15 0.19 16.82 -1.53
N VAL A 16 -0.39 17.91 -2.02
CA VAL A 16 0.34 19.01 -2.68
C VAL A 16 -0.13 20.36 -2.15
N ASP A 17 0.79 21.32 -2.09
CA ASP A 17 0.55 22.73 -1.79
C ASP A 17 1.17 23.56 -2.92
N ARG A 18 0.32 24.15 -3.75
CA ARG A 18 0.77 24.87 -4.95
C ARG A 18 1.49 26.18 -4.63
N LYS A 19 1.17 26.80 -3.50
CA LYS A 19 1.73 28.10 -3.11
C LYS A 19 3.16 27.96 -2.64
N LYS A 20 3.43 26.90 -1.87
CA LYS A 20 4.77 26.54 -1.40
C LYS A 20 5.55 25.74 -2.45
N GLY A 21 4.86 25.15 -3.43
CA GLY A 21 5.50 24.28 -4.42
C GLY A 21 6.06 23.01 -3.79
N VAL A 22 5.38 22.48 -2.76
CA VAL A 22 5.80 21.28 -2.03
C VAL A 22 4.71 20.22 -2.15
N GLY A 23 5.11 18.97 -1.94
CA GLY A 23 4.17 17.86 -1.84
C GLY A 23 4.79 16.70 -1.10
N LYS A 24 3.94 15.73 -0.74
CA LYS A 24 4.35 14.53 -0.02
C LYS A 24 3.54 13.34 -0.50
N ILE A 25 4.23 12.30 -0.94
CA ILE A 25 3.64 10.99 -1.15
C ILE A 25 3.34 10.39 0.23
N LEU A 26 2.07 10.05 0.46
CA LEU A 26 1.57 9.56 1.74
C LEU A 26 1.50 8.03 1.73
N TYR A 27 0.94 7.47 0.67
CA TYR A 27 0.74 6.03 0.51
C TYR A 27 0.96 5.59 -0.92
N VAL A 28 1.46 4.38 -1.05
CA VAL A 28 1.65 3.67 -2.31
C VAL A 28 1.26 2.23 -2.04
N ASN A 29 0.12 1.82 -2.60
CA ASN A 29 -0.47 0.51 -2.35
C ASN A 29 -0.67 -0.23 -3.67
N PRO A 30 -0.35 -1.53 -3.74
CA PRO A 30 -0.69 -2.31 -4.91
C PRO A 30 -2.21 -2.46 -5.03
N SER A 31 -2.70 -2.47 -6.27
CA SER A 31 -4.10 -2.72 -6.60
C SER A 31 -4.21 -3.63 -7.81
N THR A 32 -5.23 -4.48 -7.82
CA THR A 32 -5.57 -5.31 -8.99
C THR A 32 -6.63 -4.69 -9.88
N VAL A 33 -7.20 -3.57 -9.43
CA VAL A 33 -8.29 -2.86 -10.09
C VAL A 33 -7.98 -1.38 -10.09
N ALA A 34 -8.15 -0.74 -11.25
CA ALA A 34 -8.04 0.70 -11.39
C ALA A 34 -9.35 1.29 -11.89
N THR A 35 -9.63 2.51 -11.47
CA THR A 35 -10.76 3.29 -12.01
C THR A 35 -10.19 4.39 -12.90
N MET A 36 -10.26 4.19 -14.21
CA MET A 36 -9.76 5.17 -15.18
C MET A 36 -10.91 6.02 -15.70
N ALA A 37 -10.64 7.30 -15.95
CA ALA A 37 -11.55 8.11 -16.75
C ALA A 37 -11.61 7.54 -18.16
N ASP A 38 -12.82 7.30 -18.67
CA ASP A 38 -13.05 6.91 -20.06
C ASP A 38 -12.74 8.12 -20.95
N VAL A 39 -11.49 8.21 -21.42
CA VAL A 39 -11.04 9.26 -22.34
C VAL A 39 -11.35 8.85 -23.78
N ALA A 40 -12.58 8.43 -24.04
CA ALA A 40 -13.07 8.28 -25.40
C ALA A 40 -13.42 9.69 -25.96
N GLY A 41 -12.44 10.30 -26.64
CA GLY A 41 -12.71 11.27 -27.70
C GLY A 41 -13.17 12.67 -27.28
N VAL A 42 -12.49 13.33 -26.35
CA VAL A 42 -12.70 14.76 -26.10
C VAL A 42 -11.36 15.47 -25.84
N GLU A 43 -10.62 15.78 -26.92
CA GLU A 43 -9.63 16.88 -26.90
C GLU A 43 -10.37 18.23 -26.87
N LEU A 44 -11.20 18.47 -25.85
CA LEU A 44 -11.65 19.82 -25.53
C LEU A 44 -10.61 20.42 -24.60
N GLY A 45 -10.02 21.55 -25.03
CA GLY A 45 -8.98 22.27 -24.33
C GLY A 45 -9.17 22.22 -22.82
N VAL A 46 -8.36 21.39 -22.17
CA VAL A 46 -8.34 21.25 -20.71
C VAL A 46 -7.97 22.63 -20.19
N ALA A 47 -8.89 23.26 -19.47
CA ALA A 47 -8.60 24.52 -18.81
C ALA A 47 -7.38 24.32 -17.89
N PRO A 48 -6.41 25.25 -17.88
CA PRO A 48 -5.21 25.10 -17.06
C PRO A 48 -5.59 24.83 -15.60
N SER A 49 -5.09 23.75 -15.04
CA SER A 49 -5.27 23.48 -13.62
C SER A 49 -4.32 24.38 -12.83
N PRO A 50 -4.74 24.94 -11.68
CA PRO A 50 -3.83 25.66 -10.80
C PRO A 50 -2.68 24.79 -10.27
N PHE A 51 -2.71 23.48 -10.54
CA PHE A 51 -1.69 22.50 -10.17
C PHE A 51 -0.91 21.91 -11.35
N ASP A 52 -1.02 22.46 -12.56
CA ASP A 52 -0.29 21.96 -13.76
C ASP A 52 1.23 21.93 -13.58
N ALA A 53 1.77 22.63 -12.58
CA ALA A 53 3.19 22.58 -12.24
C ALA A 53 3.63 21.25 -11.57
N PHE A 54 2.69 20.40 -11.14
CA PHE A 54 3.00 19.11 -10.51
C PHE A 54 2.98 17.98 -11.53
N GLU A 55 3.99 17.10 -11.44
CA GLU A 55 4.14 15.95 -12.34
C GLU A 55 4.46 14.70 -11.51
N ILE A 56 4.10 13.52 -12.04
CA ILE A 56 4.55 12.23 -11.54
C ILE A 56 5.57 11.67 -12.53
N SER A 57 6.73 11.25 -12.02
CA SER A 57 7.77 10.54 -12.76
C SER A 57 7.89 9.11 -12.21
N ILE A 58 7.73 8.13 -13.10
CA ILE A 58 7.94 6.72 -12.83
C ILE A 58 9.35 6.37 -13.27
N GLN A 59 10.14 5.74 -12.40
CA GLN A 59 11.55 5.48 -12.63
C GLN A 59 11.91 4.01 -12.37
N ASP A 60 12.92 3.53 -13.09
CA ASP A 60 13.53 2.23 -12.82
C ASP A 60 14.57 2.29 -11.69
N SER A 61 15.18 1.15 -11.35
CA SER A 61 16.17 1.05 -10.28
C SER A 61 17.47 1.83 -10.54
N GLY A 62 17.73 2.22 -11.79
CA GLY A 62 18.85 3.09 -12.16
C GLY A 62 18.51 4.58 -12.10
N GLY A 63 17.28 4.93 -11.71
CA GLY A 63 16.77 6.30 -11.72
C GLY A 63 16.38 6.80 -13.12
N ARG A 64 16.37 5.93 -14.14
CA ARG A 64 15.94 6.30 -15.48
C ARG A 64 14.42 6.40 -15.50
N GLU A 65 13.93 7.51 -16.06
CA GLU A 65 12.50 7.74 -16.22
C GLU A 65 11.91 6.79 -17.28
N LEU A 66 10.89 6.05 -16.84
CA LEU A 66 10.08 5.15 -17.69
C LEU A 66 8.85 5.88 -18.24
N ARG A 67 8.25 6.76 -17.45
CA ARG A 67 7.06 7.53 -17.83
C ARG A 67 6.94 8.78 -16.97
N ARG A 68 6.43 9.87 -17.56
CA ARG A 68 6.05 11.09 -16.86
C ARG A 68 4.66 11.54 -17.28
N PHE A 69 3.87 12.08 -16.36
CA PHE A 69 2.55 12.63 -16.65
C PHE A 69 2.09 13.62 -15.56
N HIS A 70 1.08 14.43 -15.87
CA HIS A 70 0.42 15.30 -14.90
C HIS A 70 -0.67 14.50 -14.17
N PRO A 71 -0.64 14.39 -12.83
CA PRO A 71 -1.65 13.65 -12.08
C PRO A 71 -2.97 14.41 -12.02
N THR A 72 -4.07 13.68 -11.82
CA THR A 72 -5.34 14.31 -11.47
C THR A 72 -5.27 14.78 -10.02
N ILE A 73 -5.46 16.09 -9.79
CA ILE A 73 -5.41 16.68 -8.45
C ILE A 73 -6.82 17.05 -8.00
N GLN A 74 -7.28 16.37 -6.97
CA GLN A 74 -8.56 16.60 -6.31
C GLN A 74 -8.41 17.75 -5.32
N VAL A 75 -9.33 18.71 -5.38
CA VAL A 75 -9.32 19.91 -4.55
C VAL A 75 -10.60 19.98 -3.72
N SER A 76 -10.50 20.54 -2.52
CA SER A 76 -11.68 20.78 -1.70
C SER A 76 -12.42 22.02 -2.21
N ASN A 77 -13.69 21.88 -2.56
CA ASN A 77 -14.53 23.01 -3.00
C ASN A 77 -14.98 23.93 -1.84
N CYS A 78 -14.51 23.69 -0.62
CA CYS A 78 -14.92 24.43 0.58
C CYS A 78 -14.02 25.62 0.93
N GLU A 79 -12.96 25.90 0.16
CA GLU A 79 -11.96 26.92 0.47
C GLU A 79 -12.17 28.24 -0.29
N GLY A 80 -13.05 29.11 0.22
CA GLY A 80 -13.07 30.56 -0.06
C GLY A 80 -13.25 31.01 -1.54
N ASP A 81 -13.24 32.32 -1.76
CA ASP A 81 -13.40 32.95 -3.10
C ASP A 81 -12.12 32.91 -3.97
N GLY A 82 -11.23 31.93 -3.75
CA GLY A 82 -9.92 31.85 -4.41
C GLY A 82 -9.61 30.45 -4.97
N PRO A 83 -8.59 30.32 -5.84
CA PRO A 83 -8.17 29.01 -6.32
C PRO A 83 -7.58 28.20 -5.15
N PRO A 84 -7.95 26.92 -5.02
CA PRO A 84 -7.57 26.08 -3.88
C PRO A 84 -6.05 26.02 -3.72
N GLU A 85 -5.54 26.21 -2.51
CA GLU A 85 -4.08 26.22 -2.26
C GLU A 85 -3.51 24.80 -2.16
N THR A 86 -4.33 23.86 -1.68
CA THR A 86 -3.94 22.47 -1.46
C THR A 86 -4.75 21.51 -2.32
N GLY A 87 -4.17 20.36 -2.59
CA GLY A 87 -4.81 19.30 -3.37
C GLY A 87 -4.32 17.91 -2.95
N MET A 88 -5.08 16.91 -3.35
CA MET A 88 -4.78 15.50 -3.15
C MET A 88 -4.64 14.81 -4.51
N VAL A 89 -3.53 14.10 -4.69
CA VAL A 89 -3.38 13.14 -5.77
C VAL A 89 -3.91 11.80 -5.26
N ASN A 90 -4.82 11.19 -6.00
CA ASN A 90 -5.28 9.82 -5.79
C ASN A 90 -5.39 9.16 -7.17
N GLU A 91 -4.30 8.51 -7.58
CA GLU A 91 -4.12 8.06 -8.96
C GLU A 91 -3.76 6.57 -8.99
N ASP A 92 -4.45 5.81 -9.84
CA ASP A 92 -4.10 4.43 -10.13
C ASP A 92 -3.11 4.38 -11.30
N ILE A 93 -1.89 3.93 -11.01
CA ILE A 93 -0.78 3.90 -11.96
C ILE A 93 -0.54 2.46 -12.42
N PRO A 94 -0.59 2.13 -13.72
CA PRO A 94 -0.22 0.81 -14.21
C PRO A 94 1.23 0.49 -13.83
N VAL A 95 1.47 -0.70 -13.27
CA VAL A 95 2.83 -1.18 -12.99
C VAL A 95 3.56 -1.42 -14.30
N LEU A 96 4.61 -0.64 -14.55
CA LEU A 96 5.46 -0.80 -15.74
C LEU A 96 6.60 -1.79 -15.47
N GLU A 97 7.07 -2.47 -16.51
CA GLU A 97 8.26 -3.31 -16.39
C GLU A 97 9.46 -2.47 -15.94
N GLY A 98 10.17 -2.93 -14.91
CA GLY A 98 11.32 -2.23 -14.33
C GLY A 98 10.97 -1.11 -13.35
N MET A 99 9.69 -0.79 -13.15
CA MET A 99 9.24 0.25 -12.22
C MET A 99 9.71 -0.03 -10.78
N LYS A 100 10.45 0.92 -10.20
CA LYS A 100 11.00 0.81 -8.84
C LYS A 100 10.72 2.02 -7.97
N ARG A 101 10.54 3.19 -8.58
CA ARG A 101 10.40 4.46 -7.88
C ARG A 101 9.30 5.32 -8.51
N VAL A 102 8.57 6.03 -7.67
CA VAL A 102 7.61 7.07 -8.06
C VAL A 102 8.05 8.38 -7.43
N ALA A 103 8.31 9.39 -8.25
CA ALA A 103 8.70 10.72 -7.82
C ALA A 103 7.56 11.71 -8.13
N LEU A 104 7.24 12.53 -7.13
CA LEU A 104 6.40 13.71 -7.28
C LEU A 104 7.31 14.90 -7.55
N LEU A 105 7.07 15.57 -8.68
CA LEU A 105 7.84 16.72 -9.11
C LEU A 105 6.98 17.98 -9.03
N HIS A 106 7.63 19.12 -8.82
CA HIS A 106 7.06 20.45 -9.00
C HIS A 106 8.02 21.27 -9.88
N LYS A 107 7.53 21.69 -11.06
CA LYS A 107 8.33 22.37 -12.10
C LYS A 107 9.60 21.58 -12.47
N GLY A 108 9.45 20.26 -12.64
CA GLY A 108 10.56 19.35 -12.93
C GLY A 108 11.51 19.05 -11.76
N VAL A 109 11.32 19.64 -10.57
CA VAL A 109 12.16 19.38 -9.38
C VAL A 109 11.46 18.38 -8.47
N GLU A 110 12.16 17.34 -8.03
CA GLU A 110 11.60 16.36 -7.10
C GLU A 110 11.29 17.00 -5.73
N VAL A 111 10.04 16.86 -5.28
CA VAL A 111 9.57 17.33 -3.97
C VAL A 111 9.25 16.18 -3.01
N SER A 112 9.01 14.98 -3.53
CA SER A 112 8.82 13.75 -2.75
C SER A 112 9.06 12.54 -3.64
N HIS A 113 9.44 11.41 -3.05
CA HIS A 113 9.48 10.14 -3.76
C HIS A 113 9.03 8.97 -2.87
N PHE A 114 8.72 7.86 -3.52
CA PHE A 114 8.53 6.55 -2.91
C PHE A 114 9.38 5.54 -3.68
N GLU A 115 10.11 4.71 -2.94
CA GLU A 115 10.89 3.61 -3.49
C GLU A 115 10.30 2.29 -3.02
N ALA A 116 9.97 1.42 -3.97
CA ALA A 116 9.37 0.13 -3.66
C ALA A 116 10.38 -0.75 -2.94
N GLY A 117 9.89 -1.55 -1.98
CA GLY A 117 10.70 -2.56 -1.31
C GLY A 117 11.27 -3.58 -2.30
N GLU A 118 12.34 -4.28 -1.91
CA GLU A 118 12.87 -5.40 -2.69
C GLU A 118 11.82 -6.50 -2.85
N SER A 119 11.70 -7.11 -4.03
CA SER A 119 10.89 -8.32 -4.17
C SER A 119 11.54 -9.48 -3.40
N ARG A 120 10.72 -10.40 -2.90
CA ARG A 120 11.24 -11.58 -2.20
C ARG A 120 12.00 -12.48 -3.18
N PRO A 121 13.22 -12.95 -2.83
CA PRO A 121 14.01 -13.83 -3.69
C PRO A 121 13.21 -15.06 -4.14
N ALA A 122 13.40 -15.47 -5.40
CA ALA A 122 12.66 -16.60 -5.98
C ALA A 122 12.85 -17.91 -5.19
N LEU A 123 14.05 -18.15 -4.66
CA LEU A 123 14.35 -19.31 -3.82
C LEU A 123 13.53 -19.31 -2.52
N GLU A 124 13.38 -18.15 -1.88
CA GLU A 124 12.57 -18.02 -0.67
C GLU A 124 11.08 -18.19 -0.96
N ARG A 125 10.59 -17.68 -2.10
CA ARG A 125 9.21 -17.91 -2.55
C ARG A 125 8.95 -19.38 -2.86
N ALA A 126 9.92 -20.07 -3.48
CA ALA A 126 9.82 -21.50 -3.79
C ALA A 126 9.83 -22.38 -2.53
N ALA A 127 10.48 -21.94 -1.45
CA ALA A 127 10.42 -22.60 -0.15
C ALA A 127 9.04 -22.50 0.53
N GLY A 128 8.12 -21.69 -0.01
CA GLY A 128 6.75 -21.56 0.45
C GLY A 128 6.53 -20.47 1.50
N THR A 129 5.43 -20.65 2.25
CA THR A 129 5.04 -19.74 3.34
C THR A 129 5.95 -19.92 4.56
N ALA A 130 6.33 -18.81 5.18
CA ALA A 130 7.10 -18.87 6.42
C ALA A 130 6.22 -19.40 7.57
N PRO A 131 6.66 -20.37 8.38
CA PRO A 131 5.85 -20.85 9.50
C PRO A 131 5.66 -19.77 10.56
N LEU A 132 4.45 -19.69 11.11
CA LEU A 132 4.11 -18.82 12.24
C LEU A 132 4.31 -19.55 13.56
N SER A 133 4.59 -18.78 14.59
CA SER A 133 4.72 -19.24 15.96
C SER A 133 3.96 -18.29 16.87
N LEU A 134 3.30 -18.86 17.87
CA LEU A 134 2.67 -18.11 18.94
C LEU A 134 3.55 -18.15 20.18
N SER A 135 3.76 -17.00 20.80
CA SER A 135 4.40 -16.93 22.10
C SER A 135 3.51 -17.56 23.17
N ALA A 136 4.09 -17.84 24.34
CA ALA A 136 3.30 -18.09 25.54
C ALA A 136 2.37 -16.89 25.84
N PRO A 137 1.23 -17.11 26.51
CA PRO A 137 0.39 -16.03 27.02
C PRO A 137 1.17 -15.04 27.88
N LEU A 138 0.89 -13.75 27.72
CA LEU A 138 1.50 -12.73 28.59
C LEU A 138 0.88 -12.81 29.99
N ALA A 139 1.69 -12.82 31.04
CA ALA A 139 1.20 -12.95 32.43
C ALA A 139 0.18 -11.87 32.84
N VAL A 140 0.33 -10.66 32.31
CA VAL A 140 -0.57 -9.51 32.59
C VAL A 140 -1.77 -9.48 31.63
N LYS A 141 -1.70 -10.20 30.50
CA LYS A 141 -2.72 -10.24 29.45
C LYS A 141 -2.84 -11.68 28.92
N PRO A 142 -3.43 -12.60 29.70
CA PRO A 142 -3.43 -14.04 29.37
C PRO A 142 -4.22 -14.36 28.10
N ASN A 143 -5.13 -13.48 27.71
CA ASN A 143 -5.88 -13.54 26.45
C ASN A 143 -5.06 -13.12 25.22
N ARG A 144 -3.78 -12.73 25.38
CA ARG A 144 -2.94 -12.24 24.29
C ARG A 144 -1.69 -13.06 24.10
N ARG A 145 -1.33 -13.28 22.83
CA ARG A 145 -0.09 -13.93 22.41
C ARG A 145 0.58 -13.13 21.30
N GLY A 146 1.91 -13.09 21.35
CA GLY A 146 2.71 -12.60 20.23
C GLY A 146 2.65 -13.61 19.08
N LEU A 147 2.42 -13.10 17.88
CA LEU A 147 2.55 -13.83 16.62
C LEU A 147 3.85 -13.38 15.96
N SER A 148 4.71 -14.34 15.62
CA SER A 148 5.94 -14.08 14.87
C SER A 148 6.23 -15.22 13.89
N THR A 149 7.17 -14.99 12.99
CA THR A 149 7.75 -16.06 12.17
C THR A 149 8.77 -16.86 12.98
N ALA A 150 8.99 -18.12 12.63
CA ALA A 150 9.98 -18.96 13.33
C ALA A 150 11.41 -18.42 13.21
N ALA A 151 11.77 -17.89 12.04
CA ALA A 151 13.01 -17.14 11.83
C ALA A 151 12.75 -15.63 11.96
N ALA A 152 13.68 -14.91 12.59
CA ALA A 152 13.59 -13.46 12.67
C ALA A 152 13.73 -12.84 11.27
N VAL A 153 12.74 -12.05 10.87
CA VAL A 153 12.76 -11.30 9.60
C VAL A 153 13.14 -9.86 9.92
N PRO A 154 14.30 -9.36 9.45
CA PRO A 154 14.69 -7.98 9.68
C PRO A 154 13.77 -7.03 8.92
N ALA A 155 13.60 -5.82 9.46
CA ALA A 155 12.92 -4.75 8.74
C ALA A 155 13.71 -4.41 7.47
N LYS A 156 13.00 -4.24 6.36
CA LYS A 156 13.56 -3.82 5.08
C LYS A 156 12.84 -2.56 4.61
N GLU A 157 13.59 -1.61 4.08
CA GLU A 157 13.05 -0.38 3.54
C GLU A 157 12.05 -0.67 2.40
N GLY A 158 10.96 0.09 2.35
CA GLY A 158 9.89 -0.08 1.36
C GLY A 158 9.08 -1.37 1.51
N VAL A 159 9.34 -2.20 2.53
CA VAL A 159 8.59 -3.44 2.79
C VAL A 159 7.71 -3.26 4.02
N THR A 160 6.44 -3.63 3.89
CA THR A 160 5.51 -3.65 5.02
C THR A 160 4.74 -4.95 5.10
N TYR A 161 4.19 -5.24 6.27
CA TYR A 161 3.41 -6.44 6.54
C TYR A 161 2.03 -6.08 7.09
N THR A 162 1.03 -6.83 6.61
CA THR A 162 -0.35 -6.78 7.07
C THR A 162 -0.74 -8.16 7.59
N VAL A 163 -1.30 -8.20 8.81
CA VAL A 163 -1.72 -9.46 9.44
C VAL A 163 -3.24 -9.50 9.46
N GLN A 164 -3.78 -10.61 8.94
CA GLN A 164 -5.21 -10.85 8.86
C GLN A 164 -5.56 -12.18 9.52
N VAL A 165 -6.73 -12.22 10.14
CA VAL A 165 -7.26 -13.38 10.86
C VAL A 165 -8.66 -13.67 10.34
N LYS A 166 -8.93 -14.93 10.03
CA LYS A 166 -10.26 -15.45 9.72
C LYS A 166 -10.60 -16.49 10.77
N PRO A 167 -11.41 -16.13 11.79
CA PRO A 167 -11.86 -17.07 12.81
C PRO A 167 -12.60 -18.26 12.19
N GLU A 168 -12.57 -19.40 12.87
CA GLU A 168 -13.34 -20.58 12.45
C GLU A 168 -14.82 -20.21 12.24
N GLY A 169 -15.39 -20.62 11.10
CA GLY A 169 -16.77 -20.31 10.71
C GLY A 169 -16.98 -18.90 10.11
N ALA A 170 -15.98 -18.02 10.14
CA ALA A 170 -16.08 -16.70 9.51
C ALA A 170 -15.87 -16.78 7.99
N SER A 171 -16.65 -16.00 7.24
CA SER A 171 -16.53 -15.90 5.77
C SER A 171 -15.52 -14.86 5.30
N ALA A 172 -15.08 -13.97 6.18
CA ALA A 172 -14.22 -12.83 5.84
C ALA A 172 -12.96 -12.77 6.71
N TRP A 173 -11.88 -12.27 6.09
CA TRP A 173 -10.65 -11.92 6.78
C TRP A 173 -10.79 -10.61 7.53
N GLN A 174 -10.34 -10.58 8.78
CA GLN A 174 -10.27 -9.39 9.63
C GLN A 174 -8.83 -8.92 9.74
N THR A 175 -8.58 -7.63 9.55
CA THR A 175 -7.22 -7.07 9.63
C THR A 175 -6.91 -6.65 11.06
N ILE A 176 -5.85 -7.20 11.65
CA ILE A 176 -5.45 -6.90 13.04
C ILE A 176 -4.18 -6.04 13.13
N ALA A 177 -3.38 -6.00 12.06
CA ALA A 177 -2.20 -5.16 11.96
C ALA A 177 -1.94 -4.75 10.51
N VAL A 178 -1.54 -3.50 10.28
CA VAL A 178 -1.23 -2.92 8.95
C VAL A 178 0.08 -2.15 9.04
N GLY A 179 0.84 -2.11 7.95
CA GLY A 179 2.02 -1.23 7.83
C GLY A 179 3.17 -1.61 8.77
N ARG A 180 3.23 -2.87 9.21
CA ARG A 180 4.27 -3.34 10.14
C ARG A 180 5.59 -3.48 9.41
N GLN A 181 6.69 -3.06 10.04
CA GLN A 181 8.04 -3.20 9.47
C GLN A 181 8.58 -4.65 9.53
N THR A 182 7.96 -5.48 10.35
CA THR A 182 8.26 -6.91 10.53
C THR A 182 6.94 -7.69 10.56
N PRO A 183 6.92 -8.99 10.23
CA PRO A 183 5.71 -9.81 10.20
C PRO A 183 5.10 -10.14 11.59
N ASN A 184 5.47 -9.38 12.63
CA ASN A 184 5.08 -9.62 14.01
C ASN A 184 3.82 -8.83 14.39
N ALA A 185 2.91 -9.49 15.09
CA ALA A 185 1.67 -8.92 15.61
C ALA A 185 1.33 -9.48 17.01
N GLU A 186 0.30 -8.94 17.63
CA GLU A 186 -0.30 -9.50 18.84
C GLU A 186 -1.71 -9.96 18.48
N ILE A 187 -2.07 -11.17 18.88
CA ILE A 187 -3.41 -11.72 18.73
C ILE A 187 -4.07 -11.72 20.10
N ASP A 188 -5.28 -11.16 20.18
CA ASP A 188 -6.12 -11.17 21.37
C ASP A 188 -7.33 -12.07 21.12
N ARG A 189 -7.44 -13.20 21.81
CA ARG A 189 -8.55 -14.15 21.61
C ARG A 189 -9.93 -13.51 21.84
N ASN A 190 -10.00 -12.45 22.66
CA ASN A 190 -11.27 -11.78 22.95
C ASN A 190 -11.83 -11.03 21.73
N GLN A 191 -11.02 -10.81 20.69
CA GLN A 191 -11.49 -10.28 19.41
C GLN A 191 -12.32 -11.29 18.62
N PHE A 192 -12.26 -12.57 18.98
CA PHE A 192 -12.89 -13.69 18.25
C PHE A 192 -13.74 -14.55 19.20
N PRO A 193 -14.82 -14.00 19.78
CA PRO A 193 -15.62 -14.70 20.77
C PRO A 193 -16.26 -15.97 20.19
N GLY A 194 -16.08 -17.09 20.89
CA GLY A 194 -16.66 -18.40 20.51
C GLY A 194 -15.82 -19.20 19.50
N SER A 195 -14.80 -18.62 18.88
CA SER A 195 -13.91 -19.34 17.97
C SER A 195 -12.81 -20.07 18.74
N LYS A 196 -12.58 -21.33 18.37
CA LYS A 196 -11.55 -22.19 18.97
C LYS A 196 -10.26 -22.20 18.15
N ALA A 197 -10.37 -21.96 16.86
CA ALA A 197 -9.26 -21.84 15.94
C ALA A 197 -9.46 -20.62 15.03
N ALA A 198 -8.38 -20.19 14.39
CA ALA A 198 -8.44 -19.19 13.34
C ALA A 198 -7.36 -19.43 12.29
N MET A 199 -7.71 -19.13 11.05
CA MET A 199 -6.72 -19.00 9.98
C MET A 199 -6.07 -17.63 10.09
N VAL A 200 -4.74 -17.59 10.09
CA VAL A 200 -3.96 -16.36 10.11
C VAL A 200 -3.13 -16.30 8.86
N ARG A 201 -3.14 -15.16 8.18
CA ARG A 201 -2.22 -14.88 7.07
C ARG A 201 -1.47 -13.58 7.29
N VAL A 202 -0.23 -13.58 6.86
CA VAL A 202 0.64 -12.41 6.80
C VAL A 202 0.86 -12.08 5.34
N LEU A 203 0.43 -10.89 4.94
CA LEU A 203 0.67 -10.33 3.62
C LEU A 203 1.92 -9.46 3.70
N ARG A 204 2.81 -9.62 2.73
CA ARG A 204 3.99 -8.77 2.54
C ARG A 204 3.77 -7.86 1.35
N SER A 205 3.99 -6.57 1.54
CA SER A 205 3.87 -5.54 0.52
C SER A 205 5.21 -4.87 0.24
N THR A 206 5.51 -4.60 -1.02
CA THR A 206 6.60 -3.70 -1.44
C THR A 206 6.10 -2.31 -1.81
N GLY A 207 4.79 -2.06 -1.63
CA GLY A 207 4.08 -0.91 -2.19
C GLY A 207 3.65 -1.09 -3.65
N PHE A 208 4.34 -1.91 -4.43
CA PHE A 208 3.98 -2.22 -5.83
C PHE A 208 3.45 -3.63 -6.03
N GLU A 209 3.80 -4.55 -5.14
CA GLU A 209 3.34 -5.94 -5.17
C GLU A 209 2.98 -6.40 -3.76
N ASP A 210 1.96 -7.26 -3.68
CA ASP A 210 1.56 -7.98 -2.47
C ASP A 210 1.71 -9.48 -2.68
N GLU A 211 2.16 -10.17 -1.65
CA GLU A 211 2.25 -11.64 -1.62
C GLU A 211 1.85 -12.20 -0.25
N ILE A 212 1.32 -13.43 -0.25
CA ILE A 212 1.14 -14.18 0.99
C ILE A 212 2.51 -14.63 1.47
N PHE A 213 2.99 -14.01 2.54
CA PHE A 213 4.25 -14.34 3.17
C PHE A 213 4.12 -15.56 4.09
N SER A 214 2.97 -15.65 4.77
CA SER A 214 2.64 -16.76 5.64
C SER A 214 1.13 -16.98 5.69
N GLU A 215 0.69 -18.23 5.82
CA GLU A 215 -0.70 -18.59 6.11
C GLU A 215 -0.72 -19.89 6.93
N GLN A 216 -1.37 -19.88 8.09
CA GLN A 216 -1.39 -21.01 9.02
C GLN A 216 -2.60 -20.97 9.95
N GLU A 217 -3.09 -22.14 10.36
CA GLU A 217 -4.09 -22.27 11.41
C GLU A 217 -3.45 -22.17 12.79
N ILE A 218 -4.09 -21.41 13.67
CA ILE A 218 -3.68 -21.29 15.06
C ILE A 218 -4.81 -21.69 16.01
N ASP A 219 -4.42 -22.23 17.14
CA ASP A 219 -5.31 -22.52 18.26
C ASP A 219 -5.55 -21.25 19.10
N LEU A 220 -6.82 -21.00 19.41
CA LEU A 220 -7.28 -19.89 20.26
C LEU A 220 -7.71 -20.38 21.67
N ASN A 221 -7.63 -21.68 21.96
CA ASN A 221 -7.96 -22.27 23.27
C ASN A 221 -6.81 -22.13 24.26
N TYR A 222 -6.51 -20.90 24.68
CA TYR A 222 -5.49 -20.62 25.69
C TYR A 222 -5.91 -19.61 26.74
#